data_AF-A0A1G9DTN5-F1
#
_entry.id   AF-A0A1G9DTN5-F1
#
_cell.length_a   1.000
_cell.length_b   1.000
_cell.length_c   1.000
_cell.angle_alpha   90.00
_cell.angle_beta   90.00
_cell.angle_gamma   90.00
#
_symmetry.space_group_name_H-M   'P 1'
#
loop_
_entity.id
_entity.type
_entity.pdbx_description
1 polymer ?
#
loop_
_entity_poly.entity_id
_entity_poly.type
_entity_poly.pdbx_seq_one_letter_code
_entity_poly.pdbx_strand_id
1 'polypeptide(L)'
;MLTEYDLTKEGSILPMLDDFDEEEIREYCWKVLHTYPDLKKEDWIIGIEGGDFIYSFERNYIFITDDIWSFNLFAKQPVLILLAEKIKALK
;
A
#
# COMPACT_ATOMS: atom_id res chain seq x y z
N MET A 1 15.51 -0.36 -5.11
CA MET A 1 14.23 -1.05 -4.80
C MET A 1 13.03 -0.18 -5.16
N LEU A 2 12.53 0.77 -4.34
CA LEU A 2 11.38 1.60 -4.72
C LEU A 2 11.54 2.33 -6.08
N THR A 3 12.72 2.89 -6.31
CA THR A 3 13.06 3.61 -7.54
C THR A 3 13.08 2.73 -8.80
N GLU A 4 13.26 1.41 -8.67
CA GLU A 4 13.17 0.45 -9.80
C GLU A 4 11.72 0.30 -10.29
N TYR A 5 10.75 0.68 -9.46
CA TYR A 5 9.31 0.59 -9.74
C TYR A 5 8.67 1.98 -9.94
N ASP A 6 9.47 3.03 -10.12
CA ASP A 6 9.00 4.42 -10.22
C ASP A 6 8.22 4.85 -8.95
N LEU A 7 8.60 4.29 -7.80
CA LEU A 7 8.08 4.63 -6.47
C LEU A 7 9.13 5.41 -5.68
N THR A 8 8.66 6.36 -4.87
CA THR A 8 9.50 7.16 -3.97
C THR A 8 8.97 7.07 -2.54
N LYS A 9 9.82 7.34 -1.55
CA LYS A 9 9.40 7.41 -0.13
C LYS A 9 8.34 8.49 0.12
N GLU A 10 8.25 9.49 -0.75
CA GLU A 10 7.22 10.53 -0.73
C GLU A 10 5.84 9.99 -1.10
N GLY A 11 5.77 8.81 -1.73
CA GLY A 11 4.53 8.13 -2.08
C GLY A 11 3.91 7.31 -0.94
N SER A 12 4.12 7.69 0.32
CA SER A 12 3.58 6.99 1.50
C SER A 12 2.10 7.34 1.72
N ILE A 13 1.26 6.36 2.06
CA ILE A 13 -0.15 6.60 2.38
C ILE A 13 -0.36 7.25 3.76
N LEU A 14 0.58 7.03 4.71
CA LEU A 14 0.40 7.41 6.12
C LEU A 14 0.07 8.90 6.33
N PRO A 15 0.72 9.87 5.67
CA PRO A 15 0.39 11.29 5.85
C PRO A 15 -1.03 11.66 5.39
N MET A 16 -1.70 10.80 4.62
CA MET A 16 -3.08 11.02 4.16
C MET A 16 -4.13 10.50 5.14
N LEU A 17 -3.71 9.72 6.14
CA LEU A 17 -4.54 9.02 7.12
C LEU A 17 -4.08 9.38 8.55
N ASP A 18 -3.74 10.65 8.78
CA ASP A 18 -3.23 11.16 10.06
C ASP A 18 -4.24 11.06 11.22
N ASP A 19 -5.51 10.82 10.91
CA ASP A 19 -6.62 10.58 11.83
C ASP A 19 -6.89 9.08 12.13
N PHE A 20 -6.04 8.18 11.64
CA PHE A 20 -6.12 6.73 11.85
C PHE A 20 -4.92 6.22 12.64
N ASP A 21 -5.11 5.19 13.46
CA ASP A 21 -3.98 4.45 14.03
C ASP A 21 -3.43 3.42 13.04
N GLU A 22 -2.22 2.89 13.31
CA GLU A 22 -1.56 1.96 12.38
C GLU A 22 -2.36 0.67 12.16
N GLU A 23 -3.06 0.18 13.21
CA GLU A 23 -3.85 -1.06 13.11
C GLU A 23 -5.09 -0.83 12.24
N GLU A 24 -5.78 0.30 12.40
CA GLU A 24 -6.86 0.74 11.52
C GLU A 24 -6.38 0.87 10.08
N ILE A 25 -5.22 1.52 9.86
CA ILE A 25 -4.64 1.69 8.52
C ILE A 25 -4.36 0.33 7.89
N ARG A 26 -3.70 -0.59 8.62
CA ARG A 26 -3.40 -1.95 8.15
C ARG A 26 -4.68 -2.69 7.78
N GLU A 27 -5.67 -2.71 8.67
CA GLU A 27 -6.93 -3.42 8.45
C GLU A 27 -7.71 -2.86 7.25
N TYR A 28 -7.90 -1.53 7.20
CA TYR A 28 -8.66 -0.91 6.13
C TYR A 28 -7.94 -0.94 4.78
N CYS A 29 -6.60 -0.82 4.76
CA CYS A 29 -5.83 -1.01 3.54
C CYS A 29 -6.08 -2.39 2.94
N TRP A 30 -5.93 -3.45 3.74
CA TRP A 30 -6.18 -4.82 3.25
C TRP A 30 -7.63 -5.02 2.81
N LYS A 31 -8.61 -4.49 3.56
CA LYS A 31 -10.02 -4.52 3.15
C LYS A 31 -10.23 -3.87 1.79
N VAL A 32 -9.70 -2.67 1.56
CA VAL A 32 -9.83 -1.95 0.29
C VAL A 32 -9.12 -2.69 -0.84
N LEU A 33 -7.88 -3.12 -0.62
CA LEU A 33 -7.09 -3.85 -1.62
C LEU A 33 -7.80 -5.13 -2.07
N HIS A 34 -8.38 -5.90 -1.14
CA HIS A 34 -9.13 -7.10 -1.46
C HIS A 34 -10.45 -6.86 -2.23
N THR A 35 -10.91 -5.62 -2.35
CA THR A 35 -12.05 -5.31 -3.23
C THR A 35 -11.70 -5.27 -4.72
N TYR A 36 -10.41 -5.18 -5.07
CA TYR A 36 -9.95 -5.11 -6.45
C TYR A 36 -9.65 -6.52 -6.99
N PRO A 37 -10.49 -7.06 -7.91
CA PRO A 37 -10.36 -8.44 -8.38
C PRO A 37 -9.13 -8.67 -9.28
N ASP A 38 -8.57 -7.60 -9.83
CA ASP A 38 -7.38 -7.57 -10.66
C ASP A 38 -6.10 -7.26 -9.87
N LEU A 39 -6.19 -7.09 -8.55
CA LEU A 39 -5.02 -6.96 -7.69
C LEU A 39 -4.19 -8.25 -7.77
N LYS A 40 -2.97 -8.13 -8.29
CA LYS A 40 -2.05 -9.28 -8.43
C LYS A 40 -0.84 -9.06 -7.55
N LYS A 41 -0.52 -10.05 -6.73
CA LYS A 41 0.76 -10.10 -6.04
C LYS A 41 1.83 -10.47 -7.06
N GLU A 42 2.88 -9.66 -7.16
CA GLU A 42 4.04 -9.94 -7.99
C GLU A 42 5.00 -10.85 -7.23
N ASP A 43 5.53 -11.88 -7.90
CA ASP A 43 6.43 -12.89 -7.31
C ASP A 43 7.89 -12.42 -7.16
N TRP A 44 8.12 -11.11 -7.16
CA TRP A 44 9.48 -10.56 -7.09
C TRP A 44 10.05 -10.70 -5.68
N ILE A 45 11.34 -11.05 -5.59
CA ILE A 45 12.06 -11.15 -4.31
C ILE A 45 12.31 -9.71 -3.83
N ILE A 46 11.46 -9.24 -2.92
CA ILE A 46 11.57 -7.91 -2.35
C ILE A 46 12.15 -8.06 -0.95
N GLY A 47 13.47 -7.95 -0.85
CA GLY A 47 14.16 -8.03 0.43
C GLY A 47 14.08 -9.42 1.07
N ILE A 48 14.93 -9.65 2.06
CA ILE A 48 15.01 -10.92 2.81
C ILE A 48 14.08 -10.87 4.04
N GLU A 49 13.36 -9.77 4.24
CA GLU A 49 12.51 -9.53 5.42
C GLU A 49 11.04 -9.84 5.08
N GLY A 50 10.46 -10.77 5.83
CA GLY A 50 9.21 -11.47 5.51
C GLY A 50 7.92 -10.66 5.68
N GLY A 51 7.85 -9.46 5.12
CA GLY A 51 6.68 -8.58 5.18
C GLY A 51 6.50 -7.65 3.97
N ASP A 52 7.44 -7.69 3.01
CA ASP A 52 7.43 -6.79 1.86
C ASP A 52 6.72 -7.41 0.65
N PHE A 53 5.79 -6.66 0.07
CA PHE A 53 4.98 -7.13 -1.07
C PHE A 53 4.89 -6.06 -2.16
N ILE A 54 4.95 -6.49 -3.43
CA ILE A 54 4.55 -5.65 -4.55
C ILE A 54 3.27 -6.24 -5.11
N TYR A 55 2.28 -5.37 -5.28
CA TYR A 55 1.05 -5.65 -5.99
C TYR A 55 0.97 -4.79 -7.25
N SER A 56 0.31 -5.30 -8.27
CA SER A 56 -0.08 -4.54 -9.44
C SER A 56 -1.60 -4.45 -9.55
N PHE A 57 -2.09 -3.27 -9.92
CA PHE A 57 -3.52 -2.96 -10.13
C PHE A 57 -3.64 -1.85 -11.18
N GLU A 58 -4.52 -2.03 -12.18
CA GLU A 58 -4.73 -1.03 -13.25
C GLU A 58 -3.45 -0.44 -13.87
N ARG A 59 -2.41 -1.27 -14.08
CA ARG A 59 -1.07 -0.86 -14.60
C ARG A 59 -0.26 0.04 -13.67
N ASN A 60 -0.64 0.14 -12.41
CA ASN A 60 0.13 0.77 -11.34
C ASN A 60 0.73 -0.28 -10.41
N TYR A 61 1.83 0.06 -9.76
CA TYR A 61 2.44 -0.74 -8.71
C TYR A 61 2.12 -0.14 -7.34
N ILE A 62 1.89 -1.03 -6.38
CA ILE A 62 1.71 -0.72 -4.97
C ILE A 62 2.74 -1.57 -4.23
N PHE A 63 3.61 -0.92 -3.47
CA PHE A 63 4.55 -1.58 -2.58
C PHE A 63 4.02 -1.48 -1.15
N ILE A 64 3.97 -2.60 -0.44
CA ILE A 64 3.45 -2.69 0.92
C ILE A 64 4.59 -3.24 1.79
N THR A 65 4.87 -2.53 2.88
CA THR A 65 5.65 -3.05 3.99
C THR A 65 4.64 -3.44 5.08
N ASP A 66 4.48 -4.72 5.34
CA ASP A 66 3.59 -5.23 6.39
C ASP A 66 4.38 -6.24 7.23
N ASP A 67 5.08 -5.71 8.23
CA ASP A 67 5.86 -6.51 9.18
C ASP A 67 5.30 -6.37 10.61
N ILE A 68 5.95 -7.05 11.55
CA ILE A 68 5.55 -7.04 12.98
C ILE A 68 5.69 -5.64 13.61
N TRP A 69 6.52 -4.77 13.04
CA TRP A 69 6.89 -3.48 13.63
C TRP A 69 6.17 -2.29 13.00
N SER A 70 5.71 -2.42 11.76
CA SER A 70 5.18 -1.30 10.98
C SER A 70 4.30 -1.76 9.82
N PHE A 71 3.38 -0.88 9.43
CA PHE A 71 2.64 -0.96 8.18
C PHE A 71 2.84 0.30 7.34
N ASN A 72 3.09 0.14 6.05
CA ASN A 72 3.06 1.25 5.10
C ASN A 72 2.72 0.78 3.69
N LEU A 73 2.14 1.68 2.90
CA LEU A 73 1.80 1.48 1.50
C LEU A 73 2.39 2.63 0.69
N PHE A 74 3.15 2.25 -0.34
CA PHE A 74 3.80 3.14 -1.28
C PHE A 74 3.21 2.96 -2.68
N ALA A 75 2.76 4.05 -3.28
CA ALA A 75 2.24 4.05 -4.65
C ALA A 75 2.42 5.43 -5.29
N LYS A 76 2.00 5.58 -6.55
CA LYS A 76 1.90 6.91 -7.18
C LYS A 76 0.81 7.74 -6.53
N GLN A 77 0.99 9.07 -6.48
CA GLN A 77 0.05 9.99 -5.83
C GLN A 77 -1.43 9.77 -6.19
N PRO A 78 -1.83 9.57 -7.47
CA PRO A 78 -3.23 9.34 -7.81
C PRO A 78 -3.81 8.06 -7.20
N VAL A 79 -2.99 7.01 -7.09
CA VAL A 79 -3.38 5.74 -6.47
C VAL A 79 -3.52 5.93 -4.95
N LEU A 80 -2.61 6.66 -4.32
CA LEU A 80 -2.69 6.97 -2.89
C LEU A 80 -3.93 7.77 -2.54
N ILE A 81 -4.27 8.80 -3.33
CA ILE A 81 -5.50 9.59 -3.15
C ILE A 81 -6.72 8.66 -3.22
N LEU A 82 -6.81 7.83 -4.26
CA LEU A 82 -7.92 6.89 -4.42
C LEU A 82 -8.04 5.93 -3.23
N LEU A 83 -6.94 5.32 -2.82
CA LEU A 83 -6.93 4.37 -1.70
C LEU A 83 -7.28 5.06 -0.38
N ALA A 84 -6.70 6.23 -0.10
CA ALA A 84 -6.98 6.99 1.11
C ALA A 84 -8.46 7.42 1.19
N GLU A 85 -9.05 7.88 0.09
CA GLU A 85 -10.49 8.21 0.04
C GLU A 85 -11.38 6.99 0.31
N LYS A 86 -11.02 5.82 -0.24
CA LYS A 86 -11.74 4.56 0.03
C LYS A 86 -11.63 4.14 1.48
N ILE A 87 -10.44 4.24 2.08
CA ILE A 87 -10.21 3.94 3.51
C ILE A 87 -11.02 4.89 4.38
N LYS A 88 -10.99 6.19 4.10
CA LYS A 88 -11.77 7.20 4.83
C LYS A 88 -13.28 6.94 4.76
N ALA A 89 -13.79 6.38 3.66
CA ALA A 89 -15.19 6.03 3.53
C ALA A 89 -15.62 4.77 4.30
N LEU A 90 -14.68 4.01 4.88
CA LEU A 90 -14.96 2.83 5.71
C LEU A 90 -15.06 3.14 7.21
N LYS A 91 -14.66 4.33 7.64
CA LYS A 91 -14.74 4.84 9.02
C LYS A 91 -16.01 5.67 9.19
#